data_AF-M9T3S3-F1
#
_entry.id   AF-M9T3S3-F1
#
_cell.length_a   1.000
_cell.length_b   1.000
_cell.length_c   1.000
_cell.angle_alpha   90.00
_cell.angle_beta   90.00
_cell.angle_gamma   90.00
#
_symmetry.space_group_name_H-M   'P 1'
#
loop_
_entity.id
_entity.type
_entity.pdbx_description
1 polymer ?
#
loop_
_entity_poly.entity_id
_entity_poly.type
_entity_poly.pdbx_seq_one_letter_code
_entity_poly.pdbx_strand_id
1 'polypeptide(L)'
;MYDSLKAFVVKLKLFESHILKDELMHFPTCAKIKNQTEGLHFDKYASKIVELRKEFESRFVDVKDLEHIFSFIVGPFSVEVEKLPHDIQLEVIDFQNDSELKEKYREVGSPAIYRHLNDKFPIMKNRIAEILSYFGSTYLCETLFSHMKANKTAHRTRLTDRNLSNVLKIVCSQTIQPNIEEITNNKRCQVSSEKYKN
;
A
#
# COMPACT_ATOMS: atom_id res chain seq x y z
N MET A 1 -3.23 -5.03 -1.15
CA MET A 1 -3.64 -4.15 -0.03
C MET A 1 -5.08 -4.44 0.40
N TYR A 2 -6.06 -4.35 -0.52
CA TYR A 2 -7.46 -4.68 -0.20
C TYR A 2 -7.65 -6.09 0.40
N ASP A 3 -7.03 -7.12 -0.19
CA ASP A 3 -7.11 -8.49 0.35
C ASP A 3 -6.53 -8.61 1.76
N SER A 4 -5.45 -7.88 2.04
CA SER A 4 -4.81 -7.85 3.36
C SER A 4 -5.74 -7.23 4.40
N LEU A 5 -6.43 -6.14 4.04
CA LEU A 5 -7.44 -5.50 4.88
C LEU A 5 -8.62 -6.45 5.15
N LYS A 6 -9.18 -7.05 4.08
CA LYS A 6 -10.27 -8.02 4.18
C LYS A 6 -9.89 -9.21 5.06
N ALA A 7 -8.71 -9.79 4.83
CA ALA A 7 -8.19 -10.89 5.64
C ALA A 7 -8.00 -10.48 7.12
N PHE A 8 -7.54 -9.25 7.38
CA PHE A 8 -7.37 -8.76 8.74
C PHE A 8 -8.71 -8.64 9.48
N VAL A 9 -9.73 -8.03 8.85
CA VAL A 9 -11.08 -7.93 9.43
C VAL A 9 -11.68 -9.31 9.71
N VAL A 10 -11.51 -10.27 8.79
CA VAL A 10 -11.96 -11.66 8.98
C VAL A 10 -11.21 -12.34 10.13
N LYS A 11 -9.90 -12.13 10.26
CA LYS A 11 -9.11 -12.63 11.40
C LYS A 11 -9.60 -12.06 12.73
N LEU A 12 -9.93 -10.77 12.79
CA LEU A 12 -10.50 -10.17 14.01
C LEU A 12 -11.81 -10.85 14.42
N LYS A 13 -12.70 -11.14 13.45
CA LYS A 13 -13.94 -11.87 13.71
C LYS A 13 -13.69 -13.29 14.24
N LEU A 14 -12.70 -13.99 13.68
CA LEU A 14 -12.30 -15.31 14.17
C LEU A 14 -11.75 -15.25 15.60
N PHE A 15 -10.87 -14.29 15.87
CA PHE A 15 -10.25 -14.08 17.17
C PHE A 15 -11.26 -13.73 18.26
N GLU A 16 -12.24 -12.88 17.94
CA GLU A 16 -13.40 -12.61 18.81
C GLU A 16 -14.11 -13.92 19.18
N SER A 17 -14.48 -14.73 18.19
CA SER A 17 -15.18 -16.00 18.44
C SER A 17 -14.34 -16.98 19.27
N HIS A 18 -13.04 -17.05 19.02
CA HIS A 18 -12.15 -17.99 19.73
C HIS A 18 -11.98 -17.56 21.19
N ILE A 19 -11.83 -16.27 21.49
CA ILE A 19 -11.75 -15.80 22.88
C ILE A 19 -13.05 -16.07 23.64
N LEU A 20 -14.21 -15.83 23.04
CA LEU A 20 -15.51 -16.09 23.69
C LEU A 20 -15.78 -17.58 23.93
N LYS A 21 -15.20 -18.47 23.12
CA LYS A 21 -15.23 -19.92 23.32
C LYS A 21 -14.09 -20.43 24.18
N ASP A 22 -13.26 -19.53 24.70
CA ASP A 22 -12.11 -19.86 25.54
C ASP A 22 -11.01 -20.70 24.80
N GLU A 23 -10.99 -20.61 23.47
CA GLU A 23 -10.08 -21.26 22.54
C GLU A 23 -8.83 -20.38 22.28
N LEU A 24 -7.78 -20.55 23.08
CA LEU A 24 -6.61 -19.66 23.07
C LEU A 24 -5.49 -20.06 22.09
N MET A 25 -5.79 -20.85 21.06
CA MET A 25 -4.79 -21.39 20.10
C MET A 25 -4.01 -20.31 19.33
N HIS A 26 -4.59 -19.13 19.13
CA HIS A 26 -3.93 -17.98 18.49
C HIS A 26 -3.34 -16.98 19.50
N PHE A 27 -3.47 -17.26 20.80
CA PHE A 27 -3.06 -16.40 21.90
C PHE A 27 -2.15 -17.16 22.87
N PRO A 28 -0.93 -17.57 22.45
CA PRO A 28 -0.07 -18.47 23.22
C PRO A 28 0.29 -17.93 24.62
N THR A 29 0.46 -16.61 24.75
CA THR A 29 0.68 -15.97 26.05
C THR A 29 -0.53 -16.08 26.96
N CYS A 30 -1.74 -15.89 26.43
CA CYS A 30 -2.98 -16.04 27.21
C CYS A 30 -3.17 -17.50 27.64
N ALA A 31 -2.96 -18.44 26.72
CA ALA A 31 -3.00 -19.88 27.01
C ALA A 31 -2.01 -20.26 28.12
N LYS A 32 -0.78 -19.77 28.04
CA LYS A 32 0.26 -20.02 29.06
C LYS A 32 -0.15 -19.50 30.44
N ILE A 33 -0.62 -18.26 30.52
CA ILE A 33 -1.00 -17.64 31.80
C ILE A 33 -2.21 -18.37 32.40
N LYS A 34 -3.18 -18.74 31.56
CA LYS A 34 -4.38 -19.47 32.02
C LYS A 34 -4.04 -20.85 32.58
N ASN A 35 -3.07 -21.55 31.99
CA ASN A 35 -2.59 -22.82 32.53
C ASN A 35 -1.87 -22.69 33.88
N GLN A 36 -1.41 -21.48 34.24
CA GLN A 36 -0.70 -21.19 35.48
C GLN A 36 -1.59 -20.58 36.56
N THR A 37 -2.80 -20.11 36.22
CA THR A 37 -3.68 -19.39 37.13
C THR A 37 -5.13 -19.65 36.79
N GLU A 38 -5.85 -20.28 37.70
CA GLU A 38 -7.27 -20.57 37.57
C GLU A 38 -8.13 -19.30 37.71
N GLY A 39 -9.35 -19.33 37.13
CA GLY A 39 -10.32 -18.23 37.24
C GLY A 39 -10.04 -17.01 36.37
N LEU A 40 -9.09 -17.09 35.43
CA LEU A 40 -8.81 -16.01 34.50
C LEU A 40 -9.79 -15.98 33.32
N HIS A 41 -10.34 -14.80 33.08
CA HIS A 41 -11.28 -14.52 31.99
C HIS A 41 -10.67 -13.51 31.00
N PHE A 42 -10.84 -13.78 29.71
CA PHE A 42 -10.26 -12.99 28.61
C PHE A 42 -11.31 -12.19 27.82
N ASP A 43 -12.57 -12.17 28.25
CA ASP A 43 -13.70 -11.54 27.56
C ASP A 43 -13.50 -10.04 27.27
N LYS A 44 -12.73 -9.36 28.12
CA LYS A 44 -12.35 -7.95 27.90
C LYS A 44 -11.58 -7.76 26.58
N TYR A 45 -10.79 -8.75 26.16
CA TYR A 45 -10.05 -8.69 24.90
C TYR A 45 -10.95 -8.93 23.70
N ALA A 46 -11.96 -9.80 23.82
CA ALA A 46 -12.99 -9.95 22.79
C ALA A 46 -13.72 -8.60 22.57
N SER A 47 -14.07 -7.90 23.64
CA SER A 47 -14.68 -6.56 23.55
C SER A 47 -13.78 -5.57 22.80
N LYS A 48 -12.46 -5.57 23.08
CA LYS A 48 -11.50 -4.72 22.38
C LYS A 48 -11.30 -5.10 20.91
N ILE A 49 -11.36 -6.38 20.58
CA ILE A 49 -11.32 -6.85 19.19
C ILE A 49 -12.57 -6.42 18.43
N VAL A 50 -13.74 -6.43 19.07
CA VAL A 50 -14.99 -5.93 18.48
C VAL A 50 -14.89 -4.44 18.19
N GLU A 51 -14.42 -3.63 19.16
CA GLU A 51 -14.18 -2.20 18.95
C GLU A 51 -13.23 -1.98 17.76
N LEU A 52 -12.09 -2.67 17.74
CA LEU A 52 -11.12 -2.57 16.64
C LEU A 52 -11.72 -2.98 15.29
N ARG A 53 -12.48 -4.08 15.25
CA ARG A 53 -13.14 -4.55 14.04
C ARG A 53 -14.13 -3.50 13.50
N LYS A 54 -14.94 -2.90 14.38
CA LYS A 54 -15.89 -1.83 14.01
C LYS A 54 -15.19 -0.59 13.48
N GLU A 55 -14.07 -0.18 14.07
CA GLU A 55 -13.26 0.93 13.57
C GLU A 55 -12.75 0.65 12.14
N PHE A 56 -12.26 -0.56 11.88
CA PHE A 56 -11.85 -0.96 10.53
C PHE A 56 -13.03 -1.01 9.55
N GLU A 57 -14.16 -1.62 9.95
CA GLU A 57 -15.36 -1.69 9.12
C GLU A 57 -15.90 -0.28 8.80
N SER A 58 -15.85 0.65 9.75
CA SER A 58 -16.30 2.04 9.57
C SER A 58 -15.34 2.87 8.73
N ARG A 59 -14.03 2.74 8.96
CA ARG A 59 -13.00 3.58 8.31
C ARG A 59 -12.78 3.22 6.85
N PHE A 60 -13.09 1.99 6.46
CA PHE A 60 -12.87 1.47 5.11
C PHE A 60 -14.17 1.06 4.40
N VAL A 61 -15.29 1.68 4.77
CA VAL A 61 -16.60 1.43 4.15
C VAL A 61 -16.59 1.76 2.65
N ASP A 62 -15.95 2.87 2.29
CA ASP A 62 -15.71 3.32 0.91
C ASP A 62 -14.88 2.31 0.11
N VAL A 63 -13.83 1.76 0.72
CA VAL A 63 -12.99 0.72 0.11
C VAL A 63 -13.81 -0.56 -0.12
N LYS A 64 -14.76 -0.89 0.75
CA LYS A 64 -15.65 -2.03 0.56
C LYS A 64 -16.63 -1.81 -0.59
N ASP A 65 -17.14 -0.60 -0.77
CA ASP A 65 -17.99 -0.25 -1.90
C ASP A 65 -17.24 -0.42 -3.23
N LEU A 66 -15.92 -0.22 -3.24
CA LEU A 66 -15.05 -0.44 -4.39
C LEU A 66 -14.63 -1.92 -4.62
N GLU A 67 -15.15 -2.88 -3.85
CA GLU A 67 -14.74 -4.30 -3.93
C GLU A 67 -14.88 -4.89 -5.34
N HIS A 68 -15.99 -4.60 -6.02
CA HIS A 68 -16.26 -5.07 -7.38
C HIS A 68 -15.25 -4.49 -8.38
N ILE A 69 -14.84 -3.23 -8.18
CA ILE A 69 -13.83 -2.56 -8.97
C ILE A 69 -12.43 -3.16 -8.71
N PHE A 70 -12.07 -3.44 -7.46
CA PHE A 70 -10.79 -4.11 -7.17
C PHE A 70 -10.73 -5.53 -7.74
N SER A 71 -11.86 -6.24 -7.72
CA SER A 71 -11.96 -7.58 -8.31
C SER A 71 -11.73 -7.53 -9.82
N PHE A 72 -12.28 -6.51 -10.49
CA PHE A 72 -11.99 -6.22 -11.89
C PHE A 72 -10.50 -5.96 -12.13
N ILE A 73 -9.84 -5.14 -11.30
CA ILE A 73 -8.41 -4.84 -11.46
C ILE A 73 -7.54 -6.09 -11.29
N VAL A 74 -7.84 -6.96 -10.33
CA VAL A 74 -7.05 -8.17 -10.07
C VAL A 74 -7.33 -9.26 -11.12
N GLY A 75 -8.60 -9.47 -11.45
CA GLY A 75 -9.08 -10.53 -12.33
C GLY A 75 -10.04 -10.01 -13.40
N PRO A 76 -9.56 -9.25 -14.41
CA PRO A 76 -10.44 -8.66 -15.41
C PRO A 76 -11.16 -9.69 -16.28
N PHE A 77 -10.62 -10.92 -16.38
CA PHE A 77 -11.21 -12.04 -17.12
C PHE A 77 -12.22 -12.90 -16.34
N SER A 78 -12.38 -12.65 -15.04
CA SER A 78 -13.26 -13.44 -14.16
C SER A 78 -14.33 -12.60 -13.45
N VAL A 79 -14.40 -11.30 -13.73
CA VAL A 79 -15.36 -10.40 -13.09
C VAL A 79 -16.73 -10.49 -13.79
N GLU A 80 -17.79 -10.45 -12.98
CA GLU A 80 -19.17 -10.32 -13.46
C GLU A 80 -19.39 -8.89 -13.96
N VAL A 81 -19.62 -8.74 -15.26
CA VAL A 81 -19.76 -7.44 -15.93
C VAL A 81 -20.94 -6.64 -15.38
N GLU A 82 -22.03 -7.32 -15.01
CA GLU A 82 -23.26 -6.72 -14.49
C GLU A 82 -23.04 -5.98 -13.16
N LYS A 83 -21.99 -6.33 -12.41
CA LYS A 83 -21.62 -5.68 -11.14
C LYS A 83 -20.74 -4.46 -11.33
N LEU A 84 -20.32 -4.13 -12.56
CA LEU A 84 -19.45 -2.99 -12.85
C LEU A 84 -20.27 -1.72 -13.16
N PRO A 85 -19.66 -0.53 -13.01
CA PRO A 85 -20.24 0.73 -13.50
C PRO A 85 -20.63 0.67 -14.97
N HIS A 86 -21.80 1.19 -15.34
CA HIS A 86 -22.37 1.02 -16.69
C HIS A 86 -21.49 1.58 -17.82
N ASP A 87 -20.70 2.62 -17.53
CA ASP A 87 -19.79 3.25 -18.49
C ASP A 87 -18.63 2.35 -18.91
N ILE A 88 -18.18 1.42 -18.06
CA ILE A 88 -17.03 0.54 -18.36
C ILE A 88 -17.44 -0.84 -18.90
N GLN A 89 -18.71 -1.25 -18.74
CA GLN A 89 -19.18 -2.61 -19.02
C GLN A 89 -18.86 -3.09 -20.44
N LEU A 90 -19.10 -2.27 -21.46
CA LEU A 90 -18.86 -2.64 -22.86
C LEU A 90 -17.36 -2.86 -23.15
N GLU A 91 -16.49 -1.98 -22.66
CA GLU A 91 -15.04 -2.14 -22.83
C GLU A 91 -14.53 -3.39 -22.11
N VAL A 92 -15.12 -3.74 -20.96
CA VAL A 92 -14.77 -4.97 -20.23
C VAL A 92 -15.21 -6.21 -21.00
N ILE A 93 -16.39 -6.19 -21.63
CA ILE A 93 -16.85 -7.30 -22.49
C ILE A 93 -15.87 -7.52 -23.65
N ASP A 94 -15.49 -6.44 -24.34
CA ASP A 94 -14.54 -6.52 -25.44
C ASP A 94 -13.18 -7.03 -24.95
N PHE A 95 -12.70 -6.54 -23.81
CA PHE A 95 -11.46 -6.98 -23.19
C PHE A 95 -11.47 -8.47 -22.81
N GLN A 96 -12.58 -8.96 -22.24
CA GLN A 96 -12.72 -10.36 -21.82
C GLN A 96 -12.74 -11.33 -23.01
N ASN A 97 -13.21 -10.87 -24.17
CA ASN A 97 -13.30 -11.64 -25.41
C ASN A 97 -12.10 -11.45 -26.35
N ASP A 98 -11.13 -10.62 -25.98
CA ASP A 98 -9.88 -10.43 -26.73
C ASP A 98 -8.88 -11.55 -26.39
N SER A 99 -8.63 -12.44 -27.37
CA SER A 99 -7.73 -13.57 -27.20
C SER A 99 -6.27 -13.16 -27.00
N GLU A 100 -5.83 -12.07 -27.64
CA GLU A 100 -4.46 -11.57 -27.54
C GLU A 100 -4.20 -10.99 -26.15
N LEU A 101 -5.13 -10.17 -25.64
CA LEU A 101 -5.06 -9.65 -24.28
C LEU A 101 -5.14 -10.76 -23.23
N LYS A 102 -5.92 -11.81 -23.48
CA LYS A 102 -6.02 -12.97 -22.59
C LYS A 102 -4.72 -13.77 -22.53
N GLU A 103 -4.07 -13.99 -23.66
CA GLU A 103 -2.74 -14.59 -23.69
C GLU A 103 -1.73 -13.70 -22.96
N LYS A 104 -1.75 -12.39 -23.25
CA LYS A 104 -0.84 -11.43 -22.61
C LYS A 104 -1.02 -11.40 -21.09
N TYR A 105 -2.25 -11.48 -20.60
CA TYR A 105 -2.53 -11.54 -19.16
C TYR A 105 -1.91 -12.77 -18.49
N ARG A 106 -1.86 -13.92 -19.17
CA ARG A 106 -1.18 -15.12 -18.64
C ARG A 106 0.32 -14.92 -18.53
N GLU A 107 0.92 -14.10 -19.40
CA GLU A 107 2.34 -13.79 -19.35
C GLU A 107 2.70 -12.80 -18.24
N VAL A 108 1.96 -11.68 -18.15
CA VAL A 108 2.38 -10.53 -17.31
C VAL A 108 1.55 -10.35 -16.04
N GLY A 109 0.33 -10.90 -15.99
CA GLY A 109 -0.59 -10.78 -14.87
C GLY A 109 -1.10 -9.36 -14.61
N SER A 110 -1.82 -9.20 -13.48
CA SER A 110 -2.26 -7.91 -12.96
C SER A 110 -1.23 -7.31 -11.98
N PRO A 111 -1.03 -5.97 -11.95
CA PRO A 111 -1.65 -4.95 -12.79
C PRO A 111 -0.89 -4.69 -14.11
N ALA A 112 0.13 -5.49 -14.43
CA ALA A 112 1.02 -5.23 -15.57
C ALA A 112 0.31 -5.28 -16.93
N ILE A 113 -0.76 -6.07 -17.06
CA ILE A 113 -1.56 -6.17 -18.29
C ILE A 113 -2.07 -4.81 -18.78
N TYR A 114 -2.40 -3.90 -17.86
CA TYR A 114 -3.02 -2.62 -18.21
C TYR A 114 -2.10 -1.66 -18.97
N ARG A 115 -0.79 -1.90 -18.96
CA ARG A 115 0.18 -1.19 -19.80
C ARG A 115 0.08 -1.56 -21.29
N HIS A 116 -0.61 -2.65 -21.61
CA HIS A 116 -0.78 -3.16 -22.97
C HIS A 116 -2.16 -2.83 -23.56
N LEU A 117 -2.97 -2.03 -22.85
CA LEU A 117 -4.23 -1.55 -23.40
C LEU A 117 -3.97 -0.63 -24.60
N ASN A 118 -4.58 -0.95 -25.74
CA ASN A 118 -4.60 -0.08 -26.91
C ASN A 118 -5.69 1.00 -26.78
N ASP A 119 -5.83 1.86 -27.79
CA ASP A 119 -6.76 2.99 -27.74
C ASP A 119 -8.25 2.61 -27.88
N LYS A 120 -8.56 1.31 -27.99
CA LYS A 120 -9.94 0.80 -27.95
C LYS A 120 -10.53 0.77 -26.55
N PHE A 121 -9.72 0.93 -25.50
CA PHE A 121 -10.14 0.84 -24.10
C PHE A 121 -9.93 2.15 -23.31
N PRO A 122 -10.38 3.32 -23.78
CA PRO A 122 -10.11 4.60 -23.14
C PRO A 122 -10.77 4.75 -21.75
N ILE A 123 -12.01 4.29 -21.57
CA ILE A 123 -12.72 4.39 -20.28
C ILE A 123 -12.02 3.49 -19.26
N MET A 124 -11.69 2.27 -19.66
CA MET A 124 -10.98 1.30 -18.85
C MET A 124 -9.62 1.83 -18.42
N LYS A 125 -8.82 2.38 -19.35
CA LYS A 125 -7.52 3.02 -19.05
C LYS A 125 -7.65 4.07 -17.97
N ASN A 126 -8.63 4.98 -18.10
CA ASN A 126 -8.85 6.06 -17.15
C ASN A 126 -9.26 5.53 -15.77
N ARG A 127 -10.18 4.55 -15.71
CA ARG A 127 -10.62 3.94 -14.45
C ARG A 127 -9.48 3.22 -13.75
N ILE A 128 -8.68 2.45 -14.47
CA ILE A 128 -7.51 1.76 -13.90
C ILE A 128 -6.51 2.78 -13.34
N ALA A 129 -6.23 3.87 -14.06
CA ALA A 129 -5.33 4.91 -13.58
C ALA A 129 -5.84 5.58 -12.29
N GLU A 130 -7.14 5.90 -12.24
CA GLU A 130 -7.83 6.43 -11.06
C GLU A 130 -7.66 5.48 -9.86
N ILE A 131 -7.94 4.19 -10.03
CA ILE A 131 -7.88 3.19 -8.96
C ILE A 131 -6.44 2.94 -8.48
N LEU A 132 -5.49 2.82 -9.40
CA LEU A 132 -4.08 2.61 -9.06
C LEU A 132 -3.51 3.82 -8.30
N SER A 133 -4.05 5.02 -8.52
CA SER A 133 -3.64 6.23 -7.78
C SER A 133 -4.01 6.19 -6.30
N TYR A 134 -5.11 5.50 -5.92
CA TYR A 134 -5.53 5.35 -4.53
C TYR A 134 -4.44 4.69 -3.69
N PHE A 135 -3.84 3.62 -4.22
CA PHE A 135 -2.81 2.85 -3.51
C PHE A 135 -1.41 3.46 -3.63
N GLY A 136 -1.12 4.17 -4.72
CA GLY A 136 0.15 4.86 -4.91
C GLY A 136 0.44 5.88 -3.80
N SER A 137 -0.59 6.60 -3.33
CA SER A 137 -0.44 7.58 -2.25
C SER A 137 -0.07 6.93 -0.91
N THR A 138 -0.61 5.76 -0.57
CA THR A 138 -0.34 5.10 0.71
C THR A 138 1.11 4.60 0.77
N TYR A 139 1.58 3.95 -0.30
CA TYR A 139 2.98 3.53 -0.38
C TYR A 139 3.93 4.73 -0.29
N LEU A 140 3.65 5.80 -1.03
CA LEU A 140 4.44 7.03 -0.96
C LEU A 140 4.42 7.65 0.43
N CYS A 141 3.28 7.63 1.14
CA CYS A 141 3.19 8.08 2.53
C CYS A 141 4.01 7.21 3.49
N GLU A 142 3.95 5.88 3.37
CA GLU A 142 4.73 4.96 4.20
C GLU A 142 6.24 5.12 3.98
N THR A 143 6.65 5.22 2.71
CA THR A 143 8.03 5.54 2.31
C THR A 143 8.44 6.89 2.88
N LEU A 144 7.61 7.93 2.71
CA LEU A 144 7.84 9.27 3.24
C LEU A 144 8.03 9.25 4.76
N PHE A 145 7.14 8.60 5.52
CA PHE A 145 7.26 8.52 6.98
C PHE A 145 8.48 7.72 7.43
N SER A 146 8.80 6.63 6.74
CA SER A 146 10.00 5.83 7.02
C SER A 146 11.28 6.65 6.83
N HIS A 147 11.35 7.41 5.74
CA HIS A 147 12.47 8.31 5.48
C HIS A 147 12.48 9.53 6.40
N MET A 148 11.33 10.06 6.80
CA MET A 148 11.27 11.11 7.82
C MET A 148 11.80 10.62 9.16
N LYS A 149 11.45 9.39 9.57
CA LYS A 149 11.96 8.77 10.79
C LYS A 149 13.47 8.60 10.74
N ALA A 150 14.02 8.17 9.60
CA ALA A 150 15.47 8.09 9.39
C ALA A 150 16.16 9.47 9.33
N ASN A 151 15.47 10.52 8.88
CA ASN A 151 16.03 11.88 8.80
C ASN A 151 15.92 12.67 10.12
N LYS A 152 14.96 12.33 10.98
CA LYS A 152 14.81 12.82 12.36
C LYS A 152 15.59 11.91 13.31
N THR A 153 16.92 11.94 13.24
CA THR A 153 17.78 11.32 14.28
C THR A 153 18.13 12.34 15.35
N ALA A 154 18.45 11.86 16.57
CA ALA A 154 18.88 12.70 17.69
C ALA A 154 20.13 13.57 17.38
N HIS A 155 20.92 13.18 16.37
CA HIS A 155 22.14 13.86 15.96
C HIS A 155 21.91 15.08 15.04
N ARG A 156 20.67 15.34 14.60
CA ARG A 156 20.35 16.43 13.68
C ARG A 156 19.64 17.56 14.42
N THR A 157 20.40 18.54 14.87
CA THR A 157 19.92 19.60 15.78
C THR A 157 19.05 20.68 15.11
N ARG A 158 19.01 20.76 13.76
CA ARG A 158 18.20 21.73 13.01
C ARG A 158 17.65 21.12 11.70
N LEU A 159 16.37 20.81 11.69
CA LEU A 159 15.61 20.51 10.48
C LEU A 159 14.66 21.69 10.23
N THR A 160 14.93 22.49 9.20
CA THR A 160 13.98 23.54 8.76
C THR A 160 12.96 22.94 7.80
N ASP A 161 11.77 23.56 7.70
CA ASP A 161 10.71 23.09 6.80
C ASP A 161 11.18 23.00 5.34
N ARG A 162 11.99 23.97 4.90
CA ARG A 162 12.60 23.97 3.57
C ARG A 162 13.53 22.77 3.35
N ASN A 163 14.36 22.45 4.34
CA ASN A 163 15.29 21.32 4.24
C ASN A 163 14.54 19.99 4.25
N LEU A 164 13.50 19.86 5.08
CA LEU A 164 12.64 18.69 5.11
C LEU A 164 11.93 18.51 3.77
N SER A 165 11.32 19.57 3.23
CA SER A 165 10.63 19.54 1.93
C SER A 165 11.57 19.09 0.79
N ASN A 166 12.80 19.62 0.75
CA ASN A 166 13.79 19.24 -0.27
C ASN A 166 14.21 17.78 -0.15
N VAL A 167 14.47 17.29 1.07
CA VAL A 167 14.83 15.88 1.30
C VAL A 167 13.69 14.96 0.88
N LEU A 168 12.45 15.31 1.24
CA LEU A 168 11.27 14.52 0.85
C LEU A 168 11.08 14.47 -0.66
N LYS A 169 11.27 15.60 -1.37
CA LYS A 169 11.19 15.65 -2.84
C LYS A 169 12.22 14.75 -3.52
N ILE A 170 13.46 14.74 -3.01
CA ILE A 170 14.52 13.89 -3.56
C ILE A 170 14.21 12.42 -3.30
N VAL A 171 13.82 12.08 -2.07
CA VAL A 171 13.68 10.69 -1.63
C VAL A 171 12.40 10.03 -2.14
N CYS A 172 11.31 10.79 -2.30
CA CYS A 172 10.06 10.28 -2.85
C CYS A 172 10.03 10.31 -4.39
N SER A 173 11.00 10.94 -5.04
CA SER A 173 11.09 10.97 -6.50
C SER A 173 11.87 9.77 -7.01
N GLN A 174 11.26 8.97 -7.88
CA GLN A 174 11.90 7.87 -8.59
C GLN A 174 12.66 8.33 -9.84
N THR A 175 12.49 9.59 -10.25
CA THR A 175 12.94 10.11 -11.55
C THR A 175 13.90 11.29 -11.47
N ILE A 176 14.03 11.95 -10.30
CA ILE A 176 15.00 13.03 -10.11
C ILE A 176 16.37 12.41 -9.87
N GLN A 177 17.22 12.45 -10.90
CA GLN A 177 18.63 12.16 -10.75
C GLN A 177 19.40 13.48 -10.53
N PRO A 178 20.29 13.55 -9.52
CA PRO A 178 21.12 14.72 -9.34
C PRO A 178 22.07 14.86 -10.54
N ASN A 179 22.15 16.06 -11.12
CA ASN A 179 23.13 16.37 -12.15
C ASN A 179 24.52 16.50 -11.50
N ILE A 180 25.17 15.35 -11.26
CA ILE A 180 26.44 15.28 -10.53
C ILE A 180 27.52 16.09 -11.26
N GLU A 181 27.53 16.05 -12.60
CA GLU A 181 28.52 16.75 -13.42
C GLU A 181 28.46 18.27 -13.21
N GLU A 182 27.26 18.85 -13.24
CA GLU A 182 27.06 20.27 -12.96
C GLU A 182 27.45 20.64 -11.52
N ILE A 183 27.12 19.78 -10.55
CA ILE A 183 27.50 20.01 -9.15
C ILE A 183 29.02 19.94 -8.97
N THR A 184 29.70 19.00 -9.63
CA THR A 184 31.16 18.88 -9.58
C THR A 184 31.85 20.05 -10.26
N ASN A 185 31.32 20.53 -11.37
CA ASN A 185 31.87 21.68 -12.10
C ASN A 185 31.73 22.99 -11.31
N ASN A 186 30.66 23.13 -10.54
CA ASN A 186 30.41 24.31 -9.70
C ASN A 186 31.08 24.24 -8.31
N LYS A 187 31.73 23.13 -7.95
CA LYS A 187 32.47 23.03 -6.68
C LYS A 187 33.84 23.70 -6.82
N ARG A 188 34.08 24.73 -6.00
CA ARG A 188 35.44 25.24 -5.73
C ARG A 188 36.20 24.21 -4.90
N CYS A 189 37.11 23.47 -5.53
CA CYS A 189 38.09 22.65 -4.82
C CYS A 189 39.02 23.56 -4.02
N GLN A 190 39.11 23.34 -2.70
CA GLN A 190 40.16 23.95 -1.88
C GLN A 190 41.45 23.23 -2.21
N VAL A 191 42.33 23.89 -2.96
CA VAL A 191 43.66 23.36 -3.25
C VAL A 191 44.49 23.51 -1.99
N SER A 192 44.87 22.41 -1.36
CA SER A 192 45.81 22.43 -0.24
C SER A 192 47.14 23.00 -0.74
N SER A 193 47.51 24.18 -0.22
CA SER A 193 48.72 24.90 -0.61
C SER A 193 49.97 24.07 -0.35
N GLU A 194 50.79 23.87 -1.40
CA GLU A 194 52.14 23.34 -1.28
C GLU A 194 52.99 24.28 -0.42
N LYS A 195 53.66 23.72 0.59
CA LYS A 195 54.63 24.45 1.39
C LYS A 195 55.78 24.87 0.48
N TYR A 196 55.94 26.18 0.26
CA TYR A 196 57.18 26.74 -0.29
C TYR A 196 58.35 26.26 0.58
N LYS A 197 59.26 25.49 -0.02
CA LYS A 197 60.59 25.24 0.56
C LYS A 197 61.40 26.52 0.35
N ASN A 198 62.00 26.98 1.45
CA ASN A 198 62.86 28.17 1.58
C ASN A 198 63.84 28.37 0.43
#